data_AF-A0AAN8EJB7-F1
#
_entry.id   AF-A0AAN8EJB7-F1
#
_cell.length_a   1.000
_cell.length_b   1.000
_cell.length_c   1.000
_cell.angle_alpha   90.00
_cell.angle_beta   90.00
_cell.angle_gamma   90.00
#
_symmetry.space_group_name_H-M   'P 1'
#
loop_
_entity.id
_entity.type
_entity.pdbx_description
1 polymer ?
#
loop_
_entity_poly.entity_id
_entity_poly.type
_entity_poly.pdbx_seq_one_letter_code
_entity_poly.pdbx_strand_id
1 'polypeptide(L)'
;MAQPTSGLGTPNAATPTAAKDENVIPVKRVPLTASDAAQQEIVTILVGSESKPYRLHKDLLRDRSPYFATRLKDCWDGTQEEIELKDVSTRAFEVAIDWMYTGRVPDYVANESGGRGPLAAELPELYHAADLLMMIELQNQLIDTDLSAETEKVSSGASEA
;
A
#
# COMPACT_ATOMS: atom_id res chain seq x y z
N MET A 1 41.44 14.01 -64.00
CA MET A 1 40.01 14.34 -63.83
C MET A 1 39.48 13.61 -62.60
N ALA A 2 38.61 14.26 -61.83
CA ALA A 2 37.87 13.81 -60.63
C ALA A 2 38.59 13.80 -59.26
N GLN A 3 38.23 14.79 -58.42
CA GLN A 3 37.99 14.67 -56.96
C GLN A 3 36.49 14.27 -56.77
N PRO A 4 35.87 13.98 -55.58
CA PRO A 4 36.21 14.45 -54.20
C PRO A 4 35.76 13.58 -52.96
N THR A 5 35.95 14.14 -51.75
CA THR A 5 35.24 13.91 -50.44
C THR A 5 35.55 12.64 -49.63
N SER A 6 35.45 12.54 -48.30
CA SER A 6 35.37 13.43 -47.12
C SER A 6 35.31 12.48 -45.90
N GLY A 7 35.73 12.91 -44.69
CA GLY A 7 35.26 12.28 -43.45
C GLY A 7 36.31 12.09 -42.35
N LEU A 8 36.46 13.11 -41.50
CA LEU A 8 37.26 13.13 -40.28
C LEU A 8 36.56 12.29 -39.19
N GLY A 9 37.26 11.30 -38.63
CA GLY A 9 36.76 10.49 -37.51
C GLY A 9 37.15 11.11 -36.16
N THR A 10 36.17 11.30 -35.28
CA THR A 10 36.35 11.55 -33.84
C THR A 10 36.07 10.26 -33.06
N PRO A 11 36.88 9.90 -32.05
CA PRO A 11 36.58 8.77 -31.17
C PRO A 11 35.67 9.21 -30.02
N ASN A 12 34.45 8.67 -29.94
CA ASN A 12 33.57 8.87 -28.79
C ASN A 12 33.73 7.70 -27.80
N ALA A 13 34.21 8.02 -26.60
CA ALA A 13 34.22 7.12 -25.46
C ALA A 13 32.81 7.05 -24.85
N ALA A 14 32.16 5.90 -24.98
CA ALA A 14 30.89 5.61 -24.29
C ALA A 14 31.12 4.53 -23.24
N THR A 15 30.95 4.95 -21.99
CA THR A 15 30.82 4.16 -20.76
C THR A 15 29.73 3.08 -20.88
N PRO A 16 29.90 1.89 -20.28
CA PRO A 16 28.83 0.90 -20.19
C PRO A 16 27.84 1.30 -19.08
N THR A 17 26.61 1.67 -19.43
CA THR A 17 25.50 1.81 -18.47
C THR A 17 24.58 0.60 -18.57
N ALA A 18 24.29 0.07 -17.38
CA ALA A 18 23.71 -1.22 -17.08
C ALA A 18 22.25 -1.39 -17.54
N ALA A 19 21.87 -2.66 -17.59
CA ALA A 19 20.65 -3.23 -18.11
C ALA A 19 19.38 -2.89 -17.32
N LYS A 20 18.29 -2.70 -18.09
CA LYS A 20 16.90 -3.16 -17.89
C LYS A 20 16.30 -3.04 -16.49
N ASP A 21 15.56 -1.95 -16.29
CA ASP A 21 14.47 -1.85 -15.30
C ASP A 21 13.16 -2.29 -16.00
N GLU A 22 12.80 -3.57 -15.83
CA GLU A 22 11.55 -4.14 -16.35
C GLU A 22 10.80 -4.73 -15.16
N ASN A 23 9.77 -4.01 -14.72
CA ASN A 23 8.44 -4.51 -14.33
C ASN A 23 7.80 -3.68 -13.19
N VAL A 24 7.59 -2.38 -13.42
CA VAL A 24 6.57 -1.62 -12.69
C VAL A 24 5.30 -1.68 -13.53
N ILE A 25 4.35 -2.54 -13.15
CA ILE A 25 3.02 -2.57 -13.78
C ILE A 25 2.31 -1.27 -13.39
N PRO A 26 2.01 -0.34 -14.32
CA PRO A 26 1.26 0.85 -13.96
C PRO A 26 -0.19 0.45 -13.66
N VAL A 27 -0.58 0.42 -12.38
CA VAL A 27 -1.99 0.20 -11.99
C VAL A 27 -2.77 1.46 -12.35
N LYS A 28 -3.29 1.48 -13.59
CA LYS A 28 -4.15 2.55 -14.09
C LYS A 28 -5.50 2.44 -13.38
N ARG A 29 -5.68 3.22 -12.30
CA ARG A 29 -6.90 3.24 -11.47
C ARG A 29 -8.08 3.74 -12.32
N VAL A 30 -8.89 2.82 -12.84
CA VAL A 30 -10.13 3.14 -13.56
C VAL A 30 -11.21 3.39 -12.51
N PRO A 31 -11.98 4.49 -12.58
CA PRO A 31 -13.09 4.69 -11.65
C PRO A 31 -14.13 3.59 -11.87
N LEU A 32 -14.31 2.72 -10.88
CA LEU A 32 -15.36 1.70 -10.91
C LEU A 32 -16.72 2.36 -10.87
N THR A 33 -17.61 1.93 -11.76
CA THR A 33 -19.01 2.34 -11.71
C THR A 33 -19.72 1.63 -10.57
N ALA A 34 -20.81 2.20 -10.04
CA ALA A 34 -21.58 1.57 -8.97
C ALA A 34 -22.15 0.18 -9.38
N SER A 35 -22.40 -0.02 -10.68
CA SER A 35 -22.83 -1.30 -11.24
C SER A 35 -21.72 -2.34 -11.29
N ASP A 36 -20.46 -1.93 -11.49
CA ASP A 36 -19.31 -2.82 -11.36
C ASP A 36 -19.10 -3.24 -9.90
N ALA A 37 -19.14 -2.27 -8.97
CA ALA A 37 -19.00 -2.52 -7.53
C ALA A 37 -20.04 -3.54 -7.00
N ALA A 38 -21.28 -3.46 -7.49
CA ALA A 38 -22.35 -4.38 -7.09
C ALA A 38 -22.15 -5.83 -7.59
N GLN A 39 -21.30 -6.04 -8.60
CA GLN A 39 -20.98 -7.36 -9.15
C GLN A 39 -19.69 -7.95 -8.57
N GLN A 40 -19.00 -7.21 -7.71
CA GLN A 40 -17.71 -7.64 -7.16
C GLN A 40 -17.87 -8.82 -6.20
N GLU A 41 -16.97 -9.78 -6.35
CA GLU A 41 -16.88 -10.90 -5.43
C GLU A 41 -16.41 -10.42 -4.05
N ILE A 42 -17.04 -10.94 -3.00
CA ILE A 42 -16.70 -10.68 -1.61
C ILE A 42 -15.94 -11.89 -1.06
N VAL A 43 -14.85 -11.62 -0.36
CA VAL A 43 -14.06 -12.62 0.38
C VAL A 43 -14.16 -12.35 1.89
N THR A 44 -14.07 -13.41 2.69
CA THR A 44 -14.04 -13.31 4.15
C THR A 44 -12.59 -13.42 4.62
N ILE A 45 -12.13 -12.44 5.40
CA ILE A 45 -10.82 -12.44 6.04
C ILE A 45 -11.03 -12.57 7.54
N LEU A 46 -10.44 -13.61 8.14
CA LEU A 46 -10.43 -13.80 9.59
C LEU A 46 -9.17 -13.19 10.16
N VAL A 47 -9.30 -12.27 11.12
CA VAL A 47 -8.15 -11.51 11.64
C VAL A 47 -7.98 -11.69 13.14
N GLY A 48 -6.71 -11.79 13.54
CA GLY A 48 -6.28 -11.88 14.93
C GLY A 48 -6.53 -13.25 15.54
N SER A 49 -6.18 -13.39 16.82
CA SER A 49 -6.42 -14.62 17.59
C SER A 49 -7.92 -14.93 17.80
N GLU A 50 -8.78 -13.91 17.70
CA GLU A 50 -10.22 -14.04 17.79
C GLU A 50 -10.88 -14.46 16.47
N SER A 51 -10.10 -14.54 15.37
CA SER A 51 -10.61 -14.85 14.03
C SER A 51 -11.82 -14.00 13.65
N LYS A 52 -11.75 -12.68 13.88
CA LYS A 52 -12.87 -11.78 13.59
C LYS A 52 -13.09 -11.71 12.07
N PRO A 53 -14.31 -11.98 11.57
CA PRO A 53 -14.57 -12.02 10.13
C PRO A 53 -14.78 -10.62 9.53
N TYR A 54 -14.06 -10.33 8.46
CA TYR A 54 -14.17 -9.13 7.64
C TYR A 54 -14.55 -9.49 6.21
N ARG A 55 -15.63 -8.90 5.70
CA ARG A 55 -16.13 -9.14 4.34
C ARG A 55 -15.72 -7.98 3.43
N LEU A 56 -14.82 -8.25 2.49
CA LEU A 56 -14.20 -7.22 1.65
C LEU A 56 -14.28 -7.59 0.17
N HIS A 57 -14.23 -6.60 -0.71
CA HIS A 57 -14.24 -6.81 -2.16
C HIS A 57 -12.89 -7.40 -2.61
N LYS A 58 -12.92 -8.50 -3.37
CA LYS A 58 -11.72 -9.18 -3.86
C LYS A 58 -10.85 -8.26 -4.70
N ASP A 59 -11.45 -7.52 -5.63
CA ASP A 59 -10.69 -6.62 -6.51
C ASP A 59 -9.98 -5.52 -5.71
N LEU A 60 -10.62 -4.98 -4.66
CA LEU A 60 -10.00 -3.99 -3.79
C LEU A 60 -8.75 -4.55 -3.13
N LEU A 61 -8.82 -5.78 -2.61
CA LEU A 61 -7.70 -6.45 -1.98
C LEU A 61 -6.57 -6.72 -2.97
N ARG A 62 -6.90 -7.20 -4.18
CA ARG A 62 -5.92 -7.45 -5.25
C ARG A 62 -5.23 -6.15 -5.69
N ASP A 63 -5.97 -5.07 -5.81
CA ASP A 63 -5.43 -3.77 -6.25
C ASP A 63 -4.55 -3.12 -5.18
N ARG A 64 -4.90 -3.25 -3.90
CA ARG A 64 -4.22 -2.55 -2.80
C ARG A 64 -3.14 -3.36 -2.10
N SER A 65 -3.10 -4.67 -2.31
CA SER A 65 -2.15 -5.56 -1.66
C SER A 65 -1.67 -6.66 -2.63
N PRO A 66 -0.36 -6.66 -2.96
CA PRO A 66 0.27 -7.74 -3.72
C PRO A 66 0.13 -9.12 -3.05
N TYR A 67 0.06 -9.15 -1.72
CA TYR A 67 -0.17 -10.38 -0.94
C TYR A 67 -1.53 -11.00 -1.33
N PHE A 68 -2.62 -10.22 -1.27
CA PHE A 68 -3.93 -10.71 -1.66
C PHE A 68 -4.03 -10.94 -3.17
N ALA A 69 -3.35 -10.14 -4.01
CA ALA A 69 -3.29 -10.38 -5.44
C ALA A 69 -2.76 -11.78 -5.78
N THR A 70 -1.73 -12.23 -5.06
CA THR A 70 -1.14 -13.55 -5.22
C THR A 70 -2.04 -14.62 -4.61
N ARG A 71 -2.48 -14.42 -3.35
CA ARG A 71 -3.28 -15.39 -2.60
C ARG A 71 -4.62 -15.71 -3.27
N LEU A 72 -5.30 -14.68 -3.78
CA LEU A 72 -6.59 -14.80 -4.47
C LEU A 72 -6.46 -15.29 -5.92
N LYS A 73 -5.25 -15.37 -6.48
CA LYS A 73 -5.03 -15.87 -7.86
C LYS A 73 -4.96 -17.39 -7.90
N ASP A 74 -4.42 -18.00 -6.85
CA ASP A 74 -4.32 -19.46 -6.73
C ASP A 74 -5.67 -20.12 -6.37
N CYS A 75 -6.65 -19.35 -5.89
CA CYS A 75 -7.98 -19.82 -5.53
C CYS A 75 -9.00 -19.63 -6.67
N TRP A 76 -8.87 -20.40 -7.75
CA TRP A 76 -9.80 -20.35 -8.89
C TRP A 76 -11.05 -21.24 -8.70
N ASP A 77 -11.12 -22.03 -7.61
CA ASP A 77 -12.08 -23.13 -7.47
C ASP A 77 -13.47 -22.76 -6.91
N GLY A 78 -13.80 -21.47 -6.77
CA GLY A 78 -15.16 -21.02 -6.44
C GLY A 78 -15.70 -21.44 -5.06
N THR A 79 -14.88 -22.03 -4.20
CA THR A 79 -15.18 -22.26 -2.79
C THR A 79 -15.19 -20.95 -2.02
N GLN A 80 -16.03 -20.85 -0.98
CA GLN A 80 -16.00 -19.73 -0.04
C GLN A 80 -14.57 -19.53 0.45
N GLU A 81 -13.99 -18.40 0.05
CA GLU A 81 -12.59 -18.12 0.26
C GLU A 81 -12.46 -17.42 1.61
N GLU A 82 -11.88 -18.14 2.57
CA GLU A 82 -11.59 -17.67 3.91
C GLU A 82 -10.08 -17.54 4.06
N ILE A 83 -9.60 -16.31 4.32
CA ILE A 83 -8.18 -16.04 4.53
C ILE A 83 -7.96 -15.72 5.99
N GLU A 84 -7.16 -16.53 6.67
CA GLU A 84 -6.79 -16.30 8.07
C GLU A 84 -5.50 -15.45 8.16
N LEU A 85 -5.56 -14.39 8.97
CA LEU A 85 -4.43 -13.52 9.32
C LEU A 85 -4.24 -13.53 10.84
N LYS A 86 -3.37 -14.42 11.32
CA LYS A 86 -3.14 -14.63 12.78
C LYS A 86 -2.18 -13.61 13.38
N ASP A 87 -1.24 -13.13 12.58
CA ASP A 87 -0.17 -12.22 13.00
C ASP A 87 -0.56 -10.73 12.92
N VAL A 88 -1.78 -10.42 12.48
CA VAL A 88 -2.26 -9.05 12.33
C VAL A 88 -3.28 -8.74 13.43
N SER A 89 -3.10 -7.61 14.11
CA SER A 89 -4.08 -7.14 15.08
C SER A 89 -5.35 -6.65 14.36
N THR A 90 -6.50 -6.97 14.95
CA THR A 90 -7.83 -6.56 14.45
C THR A 90 -7.90 -5.05 14.21
N ARG A 91 -7.31 -4.26 15.09
CA ARG A 91 -7.33 -2.79 15.04
C ARG A 91 -6.44 -2.22 13.93
N ALA A 92 -5.23 -2.74 13.76
CA ALA A 92 -4.36 -2.37 12.65
C ALA A 92 -5.03 -2.72 11.32
N PHE A 93 -5.70 -3.87 11.25
CA PHE A 93 -6.40 -4.29 10.04
C PHE A 93 -7.59 -3.38 9.70
N GLU A 94 -8.35 -2.91 10.69
CA GLU A 94 -9.44 -1.95 10.45
C GLU A 94 -8.92 -0.65 9.82
N VAL A 95 -7.80 -0.12 10.32
CA VAL A 95 -7.17 1.07 9.73
C VAL A 95 -6.64 0.80 8.33
N ALA A 96 -6.05 -0.39 8.10
CA ALA A 96 -5.63 -0.81 6.77
C ALA A 96 -6.81 -0.88 5.79
N ILE A 97 -7.96 -1.42 6.20
CA ILE A 97 -9.17 -1.46 5.37
C ILE A 97 -9.63 -0.04 5.01
N ASP A 98 -9.72 0.85 6.00
CA ASP A 98 -10.11 2.25 5.76
C ASP A 98 -9.19 2.91 4.73
N TRP A 99 -7.89 2.66 4.83
CA TRP A 99 -6.92 3.10 3.84
C TRP A 99 -7.11 2.45 2.47
N MET A 100 -7.43 1.15 2.41
CA MET A 100 -7.72 0.48 1.14
C MET A 100 -8.91 1.12 0.42
N TYR A 101 -9.98 1.47 1.13
CA TYR A 101 -11.14 2.11 0.50
C TYR A 101 -10.90 3.58 0.16
N THR A 102 -10.26 4.35 1.04
CA THR A 102 -10.16 5.81 0.90
C THR A 102 -8.88 6.27 0.21
N GLY A 103 -7.83 5.45 0.25
CA GLY A 103 -6.48 5.81 -0.17
C GLY A 103 -5.77 6.79 0.75
N ARG A 104 -6.32 7.07 1.95
CA ARG A 104 -5.76 7.99 2.93
C ARG A 104 -5.68 7.34 4.29
N VAL A 105 -4.60 7.62 5.02
CA VAL A 105 -4.46 7.20 6.41
C VAL A 105 -5.41 8.03 7.27
N PRO A 106 -6.24 7.43 8.14
CA PRO A 106 -7.13 8.19 9.01
C PRO A 106 -6.35 8.91 10.11
N ASP A 107 -6.77 10.13 10.46
CA ASP A 107 -6.13 10.94 11.50
C ASP A 107 -6.28 10.35 12.92
N TYR A 108 -7.21 9.40 13.08
CA TYR A 108 -7.56 8.80 14.36
C TYR A 108 -7.87 7.32 14.21
N VAL A 109 -7.76 6.59 15.33
CA VAL A 109 -8.15 5.19 15.41
C VAL A 109 -9.27 5.05 16.44
N ALA A 110 -10.27 4.21 16.14
CA ALA A 110 -11.27 3.84 17.13
C ALA A 110 -10.60 3.18 18.34
N ASN A 111 -10.97 3.59 19.55
CA ASN A 111 -10.52 2.94 20.78
C ASN A 111 -11.58 1.95 21.29
N GLU A 112 -11.20 1.09 22.22
CA GLU A 112 -12.06 0.02 22.76
C GLU A 112 -13.32 0.56 23.49
N SER A 113 -13.29 1.82 23.92
CA SER A 113 -14.41 2.52 24.56
C SER A 113 -15.34 3.23 23.56
N GLY A 114 -15.11 3.07 22.25
CA GLY A 114 -15.87 3.75 21.19
C GLY A 114 -15.50 5.22 20.97
N GLY A 115 -14.44 5.70 21.64
CA GLY A 115 -13.82 7.00 21.39
C GLY A 115 -12.81 6.98 20.25
N ARG A 116 -12.18 8.13 19.98
CA ARG A 116 -11.11 8.28 18.98
C ARG A 116 -9.80 8.55 19.68
N GLY A 117 -8.81 7.70 19.44
CA GLY A 117 -7.43 7.85 19.92
C GLY A 117 -6.48 8.33 18.82
N PRO A 118 -5.30 8.85 19.18
CA PRO A 118 -4.29 9.27 18.21
C PRO A 118 -3.77 8.07 17.41
N LEU A 119 -3.57 8.25 16.11
CA LEU A 119 -2.96 7.23 15.23
C LEU A 119 -1.57 6.82 15.70
N ALA A 120 -0.80 7.75 16.28
CA ALA A 120 0.57 7.53 16.74
C ALA A 120 0.72 6.32 17.68
N ALA A 121 -0.30 6.00 18.48
CA ALA A 121 -0.26 4.87 19.41
C ALA A 121 -0.33 3.50 18.71
N GLU A 122 -0.86 3.46 17.48
CA GLU A 122 -1.08 2.24 16.71
C GLU A 122 -0.15 2.13 15.49
N LEU A 123 0.73 3.12 15.30
CA LEU A 123 1.65 3.16 14.16
C LEU A 123 2.54 1.90 14.06
N PRO A 124 3.13 1.37 15.15
CA PRO A 124 3.97 0.17 15.05
C PRO A 124 3.19 -1.06 14.57
N GLU A 125 2.00 -1.29 15.13
CA GLU A 125 1.15 -2.43 14.77
C GLU A 125 0.61 -2.28 13.34
N LEU A 126 0.23 -1.07 12.95
CA LEU A 126 -0.22 -0.76 11.59
C LEU A 126 0.91 -0.90 10.57
N TYR A 127 2.12 -0.47 10.90
CA TYR A 127 3.29 -0.65 10.04
C TYR A 127 3.62 -2.14 9.86
N HIS A 128 3.57 -2.92 10.94
CA HIS A 128 3.76 -4.37 10.87
C HIS A 128 2.70 -5.05 10.00
N ALA A 129 1.43 -4.68 10.17
CA ALA A 129 0.34 -5.18 9.33
C ALA A 129 0.54 -4.81 7.85
N ALA A 130 0.98 -3.57 7.57
CA ALA A 130 1.27 -3.12 6.22
C ALA A 130 2.42 -3.89 5.56
N ASP A 131 3.44 -4.26 6.34
CA ASP A 131 4.56 -5.09 5.90
C ASP A 131 4.11 -6.50 5.51
N LEU A 132 3.37 -7.17 6.40
CA LEU A 132 2.84 -8.51 6.14
C LEU A 132 1.94 -8.55 4.91
N LEU A 133 1.15 -7.50 4.69
CA LEU A 133 0.24 -7.38 3.55
C LEU A 133 0.90 -6.77 2.30
N MET A 134 2.21 -6.51 2.34
CA MET A 134 3.01 -5.92 1.25
C MET A 134 2.46 -4.59 0.72
N MET A 135 1.89 -3.76 1.61
CA MET A 135 1.27 -2.48 1.27
C MET A 135 2.27 -1.33 1.35
N ILE A 136 3.19 -1.25 0.40
CA ILE A 136 4.28 -0.26 0.38
C ILE A 136 3.75 1.19 0.38
N GLU A 137 2.67 1.48 -0.35
CA GLU A 137 2.08 2.82 -0.35
C GLU A 137 1.57 3.23 1.04
N LEU A 138 1.03 2.29 1.82
CA LEU A 138 0.61 2.56 3.20
C LEU A 138 1.83 2.80 4.08
N GLN A 139 2.85 1.94 4.02
CA GLN A 139 4.08 2.11 4.81
C GLN A 139 4.72 3.49 4.61
N ASN A 140 4.82 3.95 3.37
CA ASN A 140 5.37 5.27 3.05
C ASN A 140 4.54 6.39 3.70
N GLN A 141 3.21 6.32 3.59
CA GLN A 141 2.33 7.31 4.23
C GLN A 141 2.45 7.31 5.76
N LEU A 142 2.65 6.14 6.38
CA LEU A 142 2.84 6.04 7.84
C LEU A 142 4.16 6.69 8.28
N ILE A 143 5.25 6.44 7.56
CA ILE A 143 6.56 7.06 7.83
C ILE A 143 6.46 8.59 7.70
N ASP A 144 5.82 9.08 6.64
CA ASP A 144 5.63 10.52 6.44
C ASP A 144 4.79 11.15 7.56
N THR A 145 3.80 10.41 8.08
CA THR A 145 2.97 10.85 9.20
C THR A 145 3.79 11.00 10.49
N ASP A 146 4.63 10.02 10.80
CA ASP A 146 5.50 10.06 11.99
C ASP A 146 6.51 11.21 11.94
N LEU A 147 7.17 11.38 10.78
CA LEU A 147 8.11 12.49 10.54
C LEU A 147 7.45 13.86 10.68
N SER A 148 6.23 14.02 10.18
CA SER A 148 5.50 15.29 10.30
C SER A 148 5.16 15.65 11.74
N ALA A 149 4.80 14.66 12.56
CA ALA A 149 4.46 14.85 13.98
C ALA A 149 5.66 15.29 14.84
N GLU A 150 6.88 14.91 14.46
CA GLU A 150 8.11 15.36 15.13
C GLU A 150 8.49 16.81 14.76
N THR A 151 8.24 17.24 13.53
CA THR A 151 8.58 18.61 13.09
C THR A 151 7.74 19.69 13.76
N GLU A 152 6.47 19.40 14.10
CA GLU A 152 5.62 20.36 14.83
C GLU A 152 6.04 20.54 16.30
N LYS A 153 6.57 19.50 16.95
CA LYS A 153 7.06 19.60 18.33
C LYS A 153 8.30 20.48 18.46
N VAL A 154 9.16 20.50 17.43
CA VAL A 154 10.39 21.32 17.42
C VAL A 154 10.07 22.80 17.17
N SER A 155 9.05 23.12 16.36
CA SER A 155 8.63 24.51 16.10
C SER A 155 7.97 25.18 17.32
N SER A 156 7.27 24.43 18.17
CA SER A 156 6.61 25.00 19.36
C SER A 156 7.56 25.21 20.54
N GLY A 157 8.78 24.67 20.50
CA GLY A 157 9.78 24.80 21.58
C GLY A 157 10.75 25.97 21.43
N ALA A 158 10.66 26.79 20.37
CA ALA A 158 11.64 27.83 20.07
C ALA A 158 11.24 29.26 20.52
N SER A 159 10.21 29.40 21.37
CA SER A 159 9.78 30.71 21.89
C SER A 159 9.54 30.67 23.41
N GLU A 160 10.45 30.10 24.19
CA GLU A 160 10.57 30.46 25.61
C GLU A 160 11.97 30.08 26.14
N ALA A 161 12.90 31.04 26.07
CA ALA A 161 14.01 31.33 27.01
C ALA A 161 15.13 32.14 26.33
#